data_AF-A0A396QF13-F1
#
_entry.id   AF-A0A396QF13-F1
#
_cell.length_a   1.000
_cell.length_b   1.000
_cell.length_c   1.000
_cell.angle_alpha   90.00
_cell.angle_beta   90.00
_cell.angle_gamma   90.00
#
_symmetry.space_group_name_H-M   'P 1'
#
loop_
_entity.id
_entity.type
_entity.pdbx_description
1 polymer ?
#
loop_
_entity_poly.entity_id
_entity_poly.type
_entity_poly.pdbx_seq_one_letter_code
_entity_poly.pdbx_strand_id
1 'polypeptide(L)' 'MKSNQVFGKFNGSVLLDDGTRIEVKEMPAFAEKVYNCW' A
#
# COMPACT_ATOMS: atom_id res chain seq x y z
N MET A 1 -15.34 -4.53 18.85
CA MET A 1 -14.04 -4.22 18.20
C MET A 1 -14.18 -4.59 16.73
N LYS A 2 -14.58 -3.64 15.86
CA LYS A 2 -14.68 -3.93 14.41
C LYS A 2 -13.30 -3.68 13.81
N SER A 3 -12.54 -4.76 13.60
CA SER A 3 -11.30 -4.67 12.83
C SER A 3 -11.66 -4.49 11.36
N ASN A 4 -11.47 -3.27 10.87
CA ASN A 4 -11.47 -2.92 9.45
C ASN A 4 -10.03 -2.62 9.00
N GLN A 5 -9.05 -3.25 9.65
CA GLN A 5 -7.63 -3.05 9.41
C GLN A 5 -7.07 -4.21 8.62
N VAL A 6 -6.26 -3.92 7.61
CA VAL A 6 -5.63 -4.93 6.76
C VAL A 6 -4.13 -4.68 6.70
N PHE A 7 -3.36 -5.75 6.90
CA PHE A 7 -1.92 -5.77 6.65
C PHE A 7 -1.63 -6.48 5.33
N GLY A 8 -0.62 -6.02 4.61
CA GLY A 8 -0.25 -6.62 3.33
C GLY A 8 1.13 -6.16 2.87
N LYS A 9 1.33 -6.18 1.55
CA LYS A 9 2.56 -5.71 0.90
C LYS A 9 2.21 -4.81 -0.27
N PHE A 10 2.86 -3.65 -0.37
CA PHE A 10 2.84 -2.81 -1.55
C PHE A 10 3.83 -3.34 -2.58
N ASN A 11 3.36 -3.47 -3.82
CA ASN A 11 4.18 -3.69 -5.00
C ASN A 11 3.78 -2.66 -6.04
N GLY A 12 4.76 -2.06 -6.72
CA GLY A 12 4.50 -1.06 -7.74
C GLY A 12 5.74 -0.23 -8.03
N SER A 13 5.53 0.97 -8.55
CA SER A 13 6.63 1.89 -8.87
C SER A 13 6.26 3.31 -8.46
N VAL A 14 7.23 4.05 -7.93
CA VAL A 14 7.12 5.47 -7.62
C VAL A 14 7.99 6.26 -8.60
N LEU A 15 7.47 7.39 -9.07
CA LEU A 15 8.22 8.39 -9.81
C LEU A 15 8.52 9.54 -8.85
N LEU A 16 9.81 9.86 -8.68
CA LEU A 16 10.25 11.00 -7.89
C LEU A 16 10.15 12.29 -8.72
N ASP A 17 10.16 13.43 -8.03
CA ASP A 17 10.03 14.75 -8.66
C ASP A 17 11.16 15.06 -9.67
N ASP A 18 12.32 14.42 -9.51
CA ASP A 18 13.47 14.52 -10.43
C ASP A 18 13.38 13.58 -11.64
N GLY A 19 12.30 12.81 -11.76
CA GLY A 19 12.09 11.83 -12.82
C GLY A 19 12.67 10.45 -12.53
N THR A 20 13.32 10.23 -11.38
CA THR A 20 13.83 8.91 -11.01
C THR A 20 12.67 7.95 -10.72
N ARG A 21 12.68 6.78 -11.37
CA ARG A 21 11.72 5.70 -11.10
C ARG A 21 12.31 4.70 -10.11
N ILE A 22 11.55 4.43 -9.04
CA ILE A 22 11.89 3.43 -8.02
C ILE A 22 10.86 2.31 -8.07
N GLU A 23 11.34 1.07 -8.15
CA GLU A 23 10.50 -0.12 -8.00
C GLU A 23 10.32 -0.46 -6.52
N VAL A 24 9.07 -0.61 -6.09
CA VAL A 24 8.68 -1.03 -4.74
C VAL A 24 8.24 -2.47 -4.81
N LYS A 25 8.92 -3.34 -4.06
CA LYS A 25 8.62 -4.77 -3.99
C LYS A 25 8.54 -5.23 -2.54
N GLU A 26 7.45 -5.91 -2.21
CA GLU A 26 7.19 -6.50 -0.89
C GLU A 26 7.27 -5.54 0.31
N MET A 27 7.03 -4.25 0.07
CA MET A 27 7.07 -3.24 1.15
C MET A 27 5.90 -3.45 2.11
N PRO A 28 6.12 -3.55 3.43
CA PRO A 28 5.05 -3.72 4.40
C PRO A 28 3.96 -2.65 4.25
N ALA A 29 2.70 -3.09 4.21
CA ALA A 29 1.54 -2.24 4.01
C ALA A 29 0.55 -2.36 5.16
N PHE A 30 -0.08 -1.24 5.52
CA PHE A 30 -1.13 -1.17 6.52
C PHE A 30 -2.25 -0.26 6.01
N ALA A 31 -3.48 -0.77 6.02
CA ALA A 31 -4.69 -0.02 5.73
C ALA A 31 -5.52 0.08 7.01
N GLU A 32 -5.59 1.28 7.58
CA GLU A 32 -6.26 1.53 8.86
C GLU A 32 -7.79 1.38 8.78
N LYS A 33 -8.36 1.69 7.60
CA LYS A 33 -9.80 1.79 7.41
C LYS A 33 -10.20 1.16 6.08
N VAL A 34 -10.75 -0.05 6.15
CA VAL A 34 -11.17 -0.86 5.01
C VAL A 34 -12.67 -1.09 5.06
N TYR A 35 -13.31 -1.02 3.91
CA TYR A 35 -14.72 -1.37 3.74
C TYR A 35 -14.82 -2.51 2.75
N ASN A 36 -15.55 -3.56 3.12
CA ASN A 36 -15.94 -4.56 2.15
C ASN A 36 -17.11 -4.00 1.32
N CYS A 37 -16.95 -3.91 -0.01
CA CYS A 37 -17.94 -3.38 -0.95
C CYS A 37 -18.62 -4.49 -1.76
N TRP A 38 -18.75 -5.69 -1.18
CA TRP A 38 -19.38 -6.85 -1.83
C TRP A 38 -20.83 -7.02 -1.41
#